data_AF-A0A6J4FQY1-F1
#
_entry.id   AF-A0A6J4FQY1-F1
#
_cell.length_a   1.000
_cell.length_b   1.000
_cell.length_c   1.000
_cell.angle_alpha   90.00
_cell.angle_beta   90.00
_cell.angle_gamma   90.00
#
_symmetry.space_group_name_H-M   'P 1'
#
loop_
_entity.id
_entity.type
_entity.pdbx_description
1 polymer ?
#
loop_
_entity_poly.entity_id
_entity_poly.type
_entity_poly.pdbx_seq_one_letter_code
_entity_poly.pdbx_strand_id
1 'polypeptide(L)'
;MVPPARAVSEPPGTGAARAKRALVTRPREDSHGIATALAELGFAVQIEPLLEIRPVEDAQIDTDGLQGILATSANGIRALARTLADRDLPVWAVGDASARAARDLGYRAVASAGGDVDSLAALVTERCRPEAGALLHAAGSVTAGDLSGRLGQAGFTVRRVVLYRAETAERISDELAQSLKDGTIDVALFFSPRTAATFATLVAAAGLSETTGRIAAYALSQAVARELSALPWAGVHVAAAPTQAALLAALQPTTDRGPSMTETDVPKPATPASGDPARPEPENAAPAKGSSAWALVLAVILAALIGAAALTYESWKSVLEMVVPTATLAPPANSVPANPAPANPAPAPVAPASDSVRAELAALQGRLAQLEARPAADARLDQAEGQIKALQAQIPARLTADLQELAAQVGELKRTSADAAAVLRMTDRLEKAESRLAELESKRSSAVALLLAVGQLREALAASLPYDSELRAVKALAGTDSDILRGVEILKARAAAGLPTRAVLVSRFHALAPSIVRADILPAEMSWWRQTLDRLATLVIVRREDGDAVGEDSPALVARATARLGEGDLTAALAELSRLTGGAATIAAPWLADASDRLAADHAVSEMTAHVVAAIGAKP
;
A
#
# COMPACT_ATOMS: atom_id res chain seq x y z
N MET A 1 56.35 -55.24 -15.00
CA MET A 1 55.54 -54.45 -15.96
C MET A 1 54.15 -55.07 -15.98
N VAL A 2 53.26 -54.55 -15.12
CA VAL A 2 51.89 -55.01 -14.90
C VAL A 2 51.05 -53.74 -14.74
N PRO A 3 49.95 -53.55 -15.48
CA PRO A 3 49.17 -52.31 -15.43
C PRO A 3 48.37 -52.22 -14.12
N PRO A 4 48.17 -51.02 -13.54
CA PRO A 4 47.35 -50.88 -12.35
C PRO A 4 45.85 -50.83 -12.68
N ALA A 5 45.08 -51.17 -11.65
CA ALA A 5 43.68 -51.53 -11.64
C ALA A 5 42.70 -50.46 -12.15
N ARG A 6 41.60 -50.95 -12.74
CA ARG A 6 40.38 -50.19 -13.06
C ARG A 6 39.86 -49.45 -11.82
N ALA A 7 39.72 -48.14 -11.94
CA ALA A 7 38.97 -47.32 -10.99
C ALA A 7 37.48 -47.65 -11.10
N VAL A 8 36.87 -47.90 -9.95
CA VAL A 8 35.44 -48.14 -9.75
C VAL A 8 34.69 -46.84 -10.04
N SER A 9 33.68 -46.91 -10.90
CA SER A 9 32.74 -45.83 -11.19
C SER A 9 31.90 -45.50 -9.95
N GLU A 10 32.03 -44.28 -9.44
CA GLU A 10 31.03 -43.71 -8.51
C GLU A 10 29.68 -43.56 -9.23
N PRO A 11 28.55 -43.83 -8.55
CA PRO A 11 27.23 -43.57 -9.12
C PRO A 11 27.04 -42.06 -9.34
N PRO A 12 26.32 -41.62 -10.38
CA PRO A 12 26.05 -40.21 -10.62
C PRO A 12 25.29 -39.65 -9.42
N GLY A 13 25.96 -38.77 -8.67
CA GLY A 13 25.34 -38.01 -7.61
C GLY A 13 24.10 -37.30 -8.16
N THR A 14 22.98 -37.47 -7.46
CA THR A 14 21.79 -36.64 -7.60
C THR A 14 22.22 -35.18 -7.68
N GLY A 15 22.04 -34.57 -8.85
CA GLY A 15 22.48 -33.20 -9.13
C GLY A 15 21.92 -32.27 -8.07
N ALA A 16 22.78 -31.82 -7.15
CA ALA A 16 22.45 -30.74 -6.26
C ALA A 16 22.11 -29.54 -7.14
N ALA A 17 20.84 -29.13 -7.16
CA ALA A 17 20.39 -27.97 -7.92
C ALA A 17 21.28 -26.78 -7.51
N ARG A 18 22.05 -26.25 -8.46
CA ARG A 18 22.92 -25.10 -8.23
C ARG A 18 22.07 -23.96 -7.66
N ALA A 19 22.51 -23.36 -6.56
CA ALA A 19 21.83 -22.20 -6.00
C ALA A 19 21.71 -21.11 -7.06
N LYS A 20 20.51 -20.55 -7.23
CA LYS A 20 20.26 -19.45 -8.18
C LYS A 20 21.16 -18.26 -7.80
N ARG A 21 21.65 -17.54 -8.79
CA ARG A 21 22.56 -16.40 -8.59
C ARG A 21 21.91 -15.09 -9.03
N ALA A 22 22.01 -14.09 -8.17
CA ALA A 22 21.54 -12.74 -8.39
C ALA A 22 22.70 -11.76 -8.59
N LEU A 23 22.61 -10.95 -9.65
CA LEU A 23 23.51 -9.84 -9.92
C LEU A 23 22.94 -8.54 -9.32
N VAL A 24 23.75 -7.84 -8.53
CA VAL A 24 23.41 -6.54 -7.95
C VAL A 24 24.35 -5.46 -8.49
N THR A 25 23.78 -4.43 -9.11
CA THR A 25 24.53 -3.42 -9.88
C THR A 25 24.85 -2.12 -9.12
N ARG A 26 24.59 -2.09 -7.81
CA ARG A 26 24.75 -0.90 -6.95
C ARG A 26 26.18 -0.74 -6.40
N PRO A 27 26.56 0.46 -5.94
CA PRO A 27 27.79 0.67 -5.17
C PRO A 27 27.94 -0.39 -4.08
N ARG A 28 29.17 -0.88 -3.86
CA ARG A 28 29.42 -2.03 -2.96
C ARG A 28 28.83 -1.83 -1.56
N GLU A 29 28.97 -0.64 -1.00
CA GLU A 29 28.41 -0.26 0.30
C GLU A 29 26.87 -0.33 0.37
N ASP A 30 26.17 0.01 -0.71
CA ASP A 30 24.71 -0.11 -0.80
C ASP A 30 24.24 -1.54 -1.11
N SER A 31 25.12 -2.37 -1.68
CA SER A 31 24.81 -3.73 -2.09
C SER A 31 24.80 -4.73 -0.94
N HIS A 32 25.42 -4.45 0.22
CA HIS A 32 25.51 -5.40 1.34
C HIS A 32 24.13 -5.78 1.90
N GLY A 33 23.28 -4.79 2.21
CA GLY A 33 21.94 -5.08 2.74
C GLY A 33 21.05 -5.83 1.74
N ILE A 34 21.21 -5.54 0.45
CA ILE A 34 20.52 -6.25 -0.64
C ILE A 34 21.05 -7.68 -0.75
N ALA A 35 22.37 -7.87 -0.64
CA ALA A 35 23.00 -9.18 -0.72
C ALA A 35 22.55 -10.10 0.42
N THR A 36 22.45 -9.57 1.65
CA THR A 36 21.90 -10.31 2.79
C THR A 36 20.45 -10.73 2.54
N ALA A 37 19.60 -9.81 2.11
CA ALA A 37 18.19 -10.12 1.83
C ALA A 37 18.02 -11.14 0.69
N LEU A 38 18.87 -11.08 -0.34
CA LEU A 38 18.88 -12.06 -1.43
C LEU A 38 19.39 -13.44 -0.98
N ALA A 39 20.38 -13.48 -0.09
CA ALA A 39 20.87 -14.71 0.50
C ALA A 39 19.79 -15.41 1.36
N GLU A 40 19.00 -14.64 2.11
CA GLU A 40 17.82 -15.15 2.84
C GLU A 40 16.75 -15.73 1.91
N LEU A 41 16.64 -15.20 0.68
CA LEU A 41 15.78 -15.73 -0.38
C LEU A 41 16.40 -16.93 -1.13
N GLY A 42 17.58 -17.39 -0.73
CA GLY A 42 18.27 -18.56 -1.31
C GLY A 42 19.10 -18.25 -2.56
N PHE A 43 19.39 -16.97 -2.85
CA PHE A 43 20.25 -16.59 -3.96
C PHE A 43 21.72 -16.44 -3.53
N ALA A 44 22.64 -16.99 -4.31
CA ALA A 44 24.03 -16.55 -4.30
C ALA A 44 24.11 -15.14 -4.92
N VAL A 45 24.91 -14.23 -4.36
CA VAL A 45 24.93 -12.83 -4.82
C VAL A 45 26.28 -12.48 -5.43
N GLN A 46 26.24 -11.92 -6.63
CA GLN A 46 27.39 -11.32 -7.30
C GLN A 46 27.16 -9.81 -7.37
N ILE A 47 28.14 -9.04 -6.89
CA ILE A 47 28.05 -7.58 -6.83
C ILE A 47 28.93 -7.00 -7.94
N GLU A 48 28.32 -6.29 -8.87
CA GLU A 48 28.99 -5.54 -9.94
C GLU A 48 28.69 -4.04 -9.79
N PRO A 49 29.52 -3.26 -9.08
CA PRO A 49 29.29 -1.84 -8.95
C PRO A 49 29.49 -1.14 -10.29
N LEU A 50 28.41 -0.61 -10.89
CA LEU A 50 28.50 0.19 -12.12
C LEU A 50 28.59 1.70 -11.86
N LEU A 51 28.43 2.07 -10.59
CA LEU A 51 28.68 3.40 -10.07
C LEU A 51 29.59 3.24 -8.86
N GLU A 52 30.77 3.86 -8.92
CA GLU A 52 31.70 3.91 -7.80
C GLU A 52 31.60 5.29 -7.12
N ILE A 53 31.45 5.26 -5.80
CA ILE A 53 31.36 6.45 -4.98
C ILE A 53 32.78 6.75 -4.49
N ARG A 54 33.42 7.76 -5.11
CA ARG A 54 34.75 8.22 -4.69
C ARG A 54 34.62 9.42 -3.77
N PRO A 55 35.07 9.34 -2.50
CA PRO A 55 35.17 10.50 -1.63
C PRO A 55 36.07 11.58 -2.25
N VAL A 56 35.77 12.84 -1.99
CA VAL A 56 36.69 13.95 -2.29
C VAL A 56 37.56 14.15 -1.05
N GLU A 57 38.82 13.69 -1.10
CA GLU A 57 39.71 13.67 0.07
C GLU A 57 40.00 15.07 0.62
N ASP A 58 40.15 16.07 -0.26
CA ASP A 58 40.48 17.45 0.12
C ASP A 58 39.25 18.34 0.36
N ALA A 59 38.07 17.76 0.55
CA ALA A 59 36.85 18.55 0.76
C ALA A 59 36.93 19.37 2.05
N GLN A 60 36.96 20.68 1.92
CA GLN A 60 36.91 21.61 3.05
C GLN A 60 35.46 21.86 3.45
N ILE A 61 35.17 21.67 4.74
CA ILE A 61 33.84 21.91 5.31
C ILE A 61 33.94 23.10 6.26
N ASP A 62 33.31 24.20 5.87
CA ASP A 62 33.13 25.35 6.74
C ASP A 62 31.98 25.06 7.74
N THR A 63 32.37 24.76 8.98
CA THR A 63 31.46 24.46 10.09
C THR A 63 30.95 25.70 10.83
N ASP A 64 31.42 26.90 10.50
CA ASP A 64 31.14 28.09 11.30
C ASP A 64 29.69 28.54 11.16
N GLY A 65 28.96 28.57 12.28
CA GLY A 65 27.57 29.00 12.31
C GLY A 65 26.61 28.04 11.61
N LEU A 66 26.91 26.75 11.54
CA LEU A 66 25.99 25.75 11.03
C LEU A 66 24.86 25.47 12.03
N GLN A 67 23.62 25.46 11.53
CA GLN A 67 22.46 25.01 12.31
C GLN A 67 22.06 23.55 12.01
N GLY A 68 22.58 22.97 10.92
CA GLY A 68 22.54 21.53 10.69
C GLY A 68 22.81 21.11 9.25
N ILE A 69 22.53 19.85 8.97
CA ILE A 69 23.02 19.11 7.79
C ILE A 69 21.84 18.64 6.93
N LEU A 70 21.91 18.94 5.64
CA LEU A 70 20.99 18.47 4.62
C LEU A 70 21.59 17.28 3.87
N ALA A 71 20.83 16.19 3.77
CA ALA A 71 21.28 14.95 3.15
C ALA A 71 20.30 14.45 2.09
N THR A 72 20.68 14.61 0.83
CA THR A 72 19.90 14.10 -0.31
C THR A 72 20.24 12.67 -0.70
N SER A 73 21.30 12.09 -0.11
CA SER A 73 21.75 10.73 -0.35
C SER A 73 22.50 10.17 0.86
N ALA A 74 22.37 8.86 1.11
CA ALA A 74 23.16 8.14 2.11
C ALA A 74 24.67 8.29 1.87
N ASN A 75 25.10 8.38 0.61
CA ASN A 75 26.50 8.59 0.25
C ASN A 75 27.02 9.95 0.71
N GLY A 76 26.17 10.99 0.71
CA GLY A 76 26.52 12.31 1.23
C GLY A 76 26.83 12.25 2.72
N ILE A 77 26.01 11.53 3.49
CA ILE A 77 26.21 11.32 4.93
C ILE A 77 27.46 10.48 5.22
N ARG A 78 27.68 9.41 4.46
CA ARG A 78 28.87 8.56 4.63
C ARG A 78 30.15 9.32 4.32
N ALA A 79 30.16 10.12 3.25
CA ALA A 79 31.29 10.97 2.91
C ALA A 79 31.51 12.05 3.98
N LEU A 80 30.44 12.70 4.45
CA LEU A 80 30.51 13.68 5.54
C LEU A 80 31.09 13.08 6.81
N ALA A 81 30.67 11.87 7.18
CA ALA A 81 31.15 11.19 8.37
C ALA A 81 32.66 10.85 8.32
N ARG A 82 33.26 10.76 7.13
CA ARG A 82 34.71 10.58 6.96
C ARG A 82 35.47 11.89 7.12
N THR A 83 34.88 13.01 6.70
CA THR A 83 35.54 14.33 6.70
C THR A 83 35.35 15.06 8.02
N LEU A 84 34.15 14.98 8.61
CA LEU A 84 33.79 15.63 9.87
C LEU A 84 33.59 14.57 10.96
N ALA A 85 34.15 14.78 12.15
CA ALA A 85 33.98 13.86 13.28
C ALA A 85 32.71 14.14 14.11
N ASP A 86 32.23 15.39 14.09
CA ASP A 86 31.06 15.84 14.85
C ASP A 86 29.76 15.16 14.37
N ARG A 87 28.92 14.76 15.32
CA ARG A 87 27.64 14.05 15.12
C ARG A 87 26.47 14.71 15.87
N ASP A 88 26.68 15.88 16.46
CA ASP A 88 25.69 16.56 17.28
C ASP A 88 24.76 17.45 16.47
N LEU A 89 25.21 17.93 15.30
CA LEU A 89 24.38 18.70 14.37
C LEU A 89 23.18 17.87 13.89
N PRO A 90 21.97 18.46 13.83
CA PRO A 90 20.79 17.78 13.31
C PRO A 90 20.94 17.49 11.82
N VAL A 91 20.46 16.32 11.40
CA VAL A 91 20.46 15.84 10.02
C VAL A 91 19.04 15.77 9.50
N TRP A 92 18.76 16.50 8.43
CA TRP A 92 17.52 16.39 7.66
C TRP A 92 17.79 15.67 6.35
N ALA A 93 17.19 14.49 6.22
CA ALA A 93 17.37 13.59 5.10
C ALA A 93 16.16 13.63 4.16
N VAL A 94 16.40 13.56 2.84
CA VAL A 94 15.33 13.46 1.83
C VAL A 94 14.46 12.22 2.05
N GLY A 95 15.08 11.08 2.35
CA GLY A 95 14.38 9.81 2.53
C GLY A 95 14.98 8.92 3.60
N ASP A 96 14.23 7.87 3.95
CA ASP A 96 14.52 7.03 5.12
C ASP A 96 15.85 6.28 5.01
N ALA A 97 16.31 5.97 3.80
CA ALA A 97 17.61 5.33 3.60
C ALA A 97 18.77 6.24 4.05
N SER A 98 18.72 7.52 3.70
CA SER A 98 19.71 8.52 4.13
C SER A 98 19.61 8.77 5.63
N ALA A 99 18.40 8.81 6.19
CA ALA A 99 18.18 8.95 7.63
C ALA A 99 18.73 7.75 8.42
N ARG A 100 18.49 6.51 7.96
CA ARG A 100 19.07 5.31 8.56
C ARG A 100 20.59 5.36 8.55
N ALA A 101 21.19 5.66 7.40
CA ALA A 101 22.64 5.79 7.29
C ALA A 101 23.23 6.81 8.29
N ALA A 102 22.55 7.95 8.52
CA ALA A 102 22.98 8.90 9.53
C ALA A 102 22.91 8.34 10.96
N ARG A 103 21.81 7.66 11.31
CA ARG A 103 21.69 7.03 12.64
C ARG A 103 22.74 5.95 12.86
N ASP A 104 22.98 5.10 11.85
CA ASP A 104 23.99 4.03 11.90
C ASP A 104 25.41 4.59 12.07
N LEU A 105 25.66 5.82 11.60
CA LEU A 105 26.92 6.54 11.75
C LEU A 105 27.01 7.41 13.02
N GLY A 106 26.02 7.31 13.91
CA GLY A 106 26.04 7.93 15.24
C GLY A 106 25.45 9.34 15.32
N TYR A 107 24.81 9.86 14.27
CA TYR A 107 24.11 11.15 14.34
C TYR A 107 22.90 11.03 15.28
N ARG A 108 22.79 11.96 16.24
CA ARG A 108 21.80 11.87 17.33
C ARG A 108 20.42 12.39 16.92
N ALA A 109 20.38 13.50 16.20
CA ALA A 109 19.15 14.15 15.78
C ALA A 109 18.96 13.97 14.27
N VAL A 110 18.11 13.01 13.86
CA VAL A 110 17.91 12.68 12.45
C VAL A 110 16.43 12.64 12.10
N ALA A 111 16.02 13.45 11.12
CA ALA A 111 14.67 13.48 10.56
C ALA A 111 14.68 13.09 9.07
N SER A 112 13.64 12.38 8.62
CA SER A 112 13.41 12.02 7.22
C SER A 112 12.23 12.81 6.71
N ALA A 113 12.36 13.41 5.52
CA ALA A 113 11.27 14.06 4.81
C ALA A 113 10.35 13.07 4.09
N GLY A 114 10.76 11.80 3.96
CA GLY A 114 9.94 10.73 3.38
C GLY A 114 9.63 10.89 1.89
N GLY A 115 10.37 11.74 1.16
CA GLY A 115 10.01 12.14 -0.19
C GLY A 115 11.22 12.56 -1.02
N ASP A 116 11.14 13.74 -1.61
CA ASP A 116 12.11 14.32 -2.54
C ASP A 116 12.74 15.61 -1.97
N VAL A 117 13.42 16.36 -2.83
CA VAL A 117 14.05 17.64 -2.47
C VAL A 117 13.04 18.65 -1.95
N ASP A 118 11.80 18.59 -2.45
CA ASP A 118 10.73 19.54 -2.14
C ASP A 118 10.19 19.26 -0.74
N SER A 119 9.99 17.97 -0.47
CA SER A 119 9.64 17.45 0.86
C SER A 119 10.71 17.83 1.90
N LEU A 120 11.99 17.73 1.54
CA LEU A 120 13.08 18.15 2.42
C LEU A 120 13.07 19.67 2.67
N ALA A 121 12.87 20.48 1.63
CA ALA A 121 12.81 21.93 1.78
C ALA A 121 11.65 22.36 2.69
N ALA A 122 10.49 21.71 2.56
CA ALA A 122 9.34 21.95 3.43
C ALA A 122 9.64 21.58 4.90
N LEU A 123 10.22 20.39 5.14
CA LEU A 123 10.60 19.94 6.49
C LEU A 123 11.59 20.91 7.17
N VAL A 124 12.58 21.39 6.42
CA VAL A 124 13.56 22.37 6.92
C VAL A 124 12.89 23.69 7.24
N THR A 125 12.02 24.20 6.36
CA THR A 125 11.29 25.46 6.57
C THR A 125 10.36 25.39 7.79
N GLU A 126 9.78 24.21 8.09
CA GLU A 126 8.96 23.99 9.28
C GLU A 126 9.80 23.99 10.58
N ARG A 127 11.00 23.41 10.53
CA ARG A 127 11.78 23.05 11.73
C ARG A 127 12.92 23.99 12.06
N CYS A 128 13.38 24.76 11.08
CA CYS A 128 14.55 25.61 11.18
C CYS A 128 14.16 27.07 11.01
N ARG A 129 15.01 27.97 11.49
CA ARG A 129 14.85 29.41 11.25
C ARG A 129 16.02 29.93 10.44
N PRO A 130 15.81 30.71 9.37
CA PRO A 130 16.90 31.24 8.54
C PRO A 130 17.99 31.95 9.35
N GLU A 131 17.60 32.70 10.38
CA GLU A 131 18.50 33.47 11.25
C GLU A 131 19.33 32.61 12.23
N ALA A 132 19.01 31.32 12.39
CA ALA A 132 19.71 30.44 13.35
C ALA A 132 21.07 29.93 12.84
N GLY A 133 21.40 30.13 11.56
CA GLY A 133 22.69 29.75 10.99
C GLY A 133 22.61 29.25 9.54
N ALA A 134 23.73 28.81 8.99
CA ALA A 134 23.78 28.19 7.67
C ALA A 134 23.42 26.69 7.72
N LEU A 135 22.92 26.15 6.62
CA LEU A 135 22.66 24.72 6.44
C LEU A 135 23.74 24.11 5.54
N LEU A 136 24.38 23.03 6.00
CA LEU A 136 25.38 22.32 5.22
C LEU A 136 24.71 21.26 4.34
N HIS A 137 24.80 21.38 3.02
CA HIS A 137 24.33 20.34 2.11
C HIS A 137 25.47 19.38 1.75
N ALA A 138 25.40 18.16 2.28
CA ALA A 138 26.31 17.06 1.98
C ALA A 138 25.97 16.45 0.62
N ALA A 139 26.59 16.96 -0.44
CA ALA A 139 26.22 16.68 -1.83
C ALA A 139 27.26 15.85 -2.58
N GLY A 140 26.81 15.20 -3.65
CA GLY A 140 27.69 14.69 -4.71
C GLY A 140 28.02 15.79 -5.74
N SER A 141 28.95 15.49 -6.64
CA SER A 141 29.29 16.40 -7.77
C SER A 141 28.07 16.71 -8.64
N VAL A 142 27.18 15.75 -8.80
CA VAL A 142 25.88 15.88 -9.46
C VAL A 142 24.77 15.77 -8.42
N THR A 143 23.83 16.71 -8.43
CA THR A 143 22.66 16.73 -7.54
C THR A 143 21.37 16.61 -8.35
N ALA A 144 20.41 15.84 -7.84
CA ALA A 144 19.04 15.84 -8.35
C ALA A 144 18.29 17.01 -7.71
N GLY A 145 17.78 17.93 -8.53
CA GLY A 145 17.05 19.12 -8.08
C GLY A 145 17.94 20.24 -7.49
N ASP A 146 17.35 21.42 -7.36
CA ASP A 146 17.99 22.62 -6.80
C ASP A 146 17.52 22.88 -5.36
N LEU A 147 18.09 22.14 -4.40
CA LEU A 147 17.80 22.31 -2.98
C LEU A 147 18.29 23.67 -2.45
N SER A 148 19.43 24.15 -2.95
CA SER A 148 20.04 25.39 -2.50
C SER A 148 19.20 26.60 -2.92
N GLY A 149 18.73 26.65 -4.16
CA GLY A 149 17.85 27.71 -4.64
C GLY A 149 16.49 27.73 -3.93
N ARG A 150 15.87 26.56 -3.72
CA ARG A 150 14.58 26.46 -3.01
C ARG A 150 14.64 26.97 -1.57
N LEU A 151 15.66 26.55 -0.82
CA LEU A 151 15.86 27.03 0.55
C LEU A 151 16.31 28.51 0.58
N GLY A 152 17.06 28.95 -0.42
CA GLY A 152 17.40 30.36 -0.61
C GLY A 152 16.18 31.26 -0.79
N GLN A 153 15.16 30.81 -1.52
CA GLN A 153 13.87 31.52 -1.65
C GLN A 153 13.12 31.66 -0.32
N ALA A 154 13.32 30.72 0.61
CA ALA A 154 12.80 30.77 1.98
C ALA A 154 13.74 31.53 2.95
N GLY A 155 14.80 32.16 2.45
CA GLY A 155 15.74 32.98 3.23
C GLY A 155 16.90 32.23 3.87
N PHE A 156 16.99 30.90 3.70
CA PHE A 156 18.08 30.12 4.28
C PHE A 156 19.39 30.27 3.51
N THR A 157 20.50 30.34 4.24
CA THR A 157 21.84 30.21 3.66
C THR A 157 22.22 28.73 3.58
N VAL A 158 22.36 28.19 2.38
CA VAL A 158 22.80 26.80 2.16
C VAL A 158 24.24 26.76 1.66
N ARG A 159 25.13 26.11 2.41
CA ARG A 159 26.51 25.82 2.00
C ARG A 159 26.56 24.43 1.40
N ARG A 160 26.57 24.33 0.08
CA ARG A 160 26.74 23.04 -0.61
C ARG A 160 28.21 22.66 -0.67
N VAL A 161 28.55 21.48 -0.16
CA VAL A 161 29.89 20.90 -0.25
C VAL A 161 29.82 19.59 -1.04
N VAL A 162 30.67 19.47 -2.06
CA VAL A 162 30.82 18.24 -2.84
C VAL A 162 31.76 17.31 -2.09
N LEU A 163 31.20 16.28 -1.45
CA LEU A 163 31.94 15.34 -0.61
C LEU A 163 32.27 14.03 -1.32
N TYR A 164 31.59 13.74 -2.43
CA TYR A 164 31.86 12.56 -3.25
C TYR A 164 31.56 12.79 -4.72
N ARG A 165 32.15 11.96 -5.58
CA ARG A 165 31.86 11.83 -7.01
C ARG A 165 31.28 10.44 -7.29
N ALA A 166 30.25 10.38 -8.11
CA ALA A 166 29.69 9.12 -8.60
C ALA A 166 30.23 8.85 -10.01
N GLU A 167 31.29 8.05 -10.08
CA GLU A 167 31.98 7.68 -11.32
C GLU A 167 31.31 6.45 -11.93
N THR A 168 31.03 6.53 -13.23
CA THR A 168 30.46 5.40 -13.97
C THR A 168 31.57 4.42 -14.34
N ALA A 169 31.34 3.11 -14.19
CA ALA A 169 32.30 2.10 -14.61
C ALA A 169 32.57 2.19 -16.13
N GLU A 170 33.84 2.00 -16.53
CA GLU A 170 34.27 2.02 -17.94
C GLU A 170 34.24 0.64 -18.59
N ARG A 171 34.22 -0.43 -17.78
CA ARG A 171 34.15 -1.83 -18.22
C ARG A 171 33.45 -2.67 -17.15
N ILE A 172 32.86 -3.78 -17.57
CA ILE A 172 32.47 -4.85 -16.65
C ILE A 172 33.71 -5.58 -16.13
N SER A 173 33.60 -6.15 -14.93
CA SER A 173 34.63 -6.99 -14.34
C SER A 173 34.82 -8.29 -15.14
N ASP A 174 36.04 -8.84 -15.09
CA ASP A 174 36.35 -10.12 -15.72
C ASP A 174 35.54 -11.26 -15.08
N GLU A 175 35.22 -11.15 -13.79
CA GLU A 175 34.36 -12.08 -13.06
C GLU A 175 32.92 -12.07 -13.59
N LEU A 176 32.35 -10.89 -13.83
CA LEU A 176 31.03 -10.77 -14.46
C LEU A 176 31.05 -11.28 -15.89
N ALA A 177 32.06 -10.91 -16.68
CA ALA A 177 32.19 -11.38 -18.06
C ALA A 177 32.23 -12.92 -18.13
N GLN A 178 32.96 -13.57 -17.21
CA GLN A 178 33.01 -15.02 -17.12
C GLN A 178 31.66 -15.61 -16.68
N SER A 179 31.03 -15.01 -15.66
CA SER A 179 29.74 -15.47 -15.13
C SER A 179 28.60 -15.41 -16.17
N LEU A 180 28.62 -14.37 -17.01
CA LEU A 180 27.71 -14.20 -18.16
C LEU A 180 27.95 -15.27 -19.23
N LYS A 181 29.21 -15.52 -19.60
CA LYS A 181 29.57 -16.57 -20.59
C LYS A 181 29.15 -17.96 -20.10
N ASP A 182 29.38 -18.25 -18.83
CA ASP A 182 29.06 -19.54 -18.22
C ASP A 182 27.55 -19.70 -17.94
N GLY A 183 26.74 -18.64 -18.14
CA GLY A 183 25.31 -18.67 -17.88
C GLY A 183 24.97 -18.91 -16.41
N THR A 184 25.83 -18.44 -15.51
CA THR A 184 25.69 -18.70 -14.06
C THR A 184 24.87 -17.65 -13.33
N ILE A 185 24.42 -16.59 -14.01
CA ILE A 185 23.55 -15.54 -13.46
C ILE A 185 22.12 -15.83 -13.87
N ASP A 186 21.21 -15.90 -12.91
CA ASP A 186 19.80 -16.22 -13.16
C ASP A 186 18.93 -14.94 -13.14
N VAL A 187 19.26 -14.01 -12.24
CA VAL A 187 18.52 -12.74 -12.08
C VAL A 187 19.47 -11.55 -11.96
N ALA A 188 19.08 -10.39 -12.48
CA ALA A 188 19.83 -9.14 -12.36
C ALA A 188 18.93 -7.99 -11.87
N LEU A 189 19.36 -7.29 -10.81
CA LEU A 189 18.59 -6.21 -10.20
C LEU A 189 19.14 -4.84 -10.59
N PHE A 190 18.25 -3.96 -11.05
CA PHE A 190 18.55 -2.60 -11.49
C PHE A 190 17.70 -1.56 -10.75
N PHE A 191 18.38 -0.58 -10.16
CA PHE A 191 17.78 0.38 -9.23
C PHE A 191 17.67 1.80 -9.80
N SER A 192 18.31 2.08 -10.94
CA SER A 192 18.25 3.39 -11.57
C SER A 192 18.38 3.29 -13.09
N PRO A 193 17.77 4.24 -13.85
CA PRO A 193 17.93 4.27 -15.31
C PRO A 193 19.40 4.41 -15.73
N ARG A 194 20.16 5.28 -15.05
CA ARG A 194 21.59 5.49 -15.30
C ARG A 194 22.40 4.19 -15.19
N THR A 195 22.16 3.42 -14.13
CA THR A 195 22.84 2.13 -13.92
C THR A 195 22.47 1.10 -14.98
N ALA A 196 21.19 1.02 -15.36
CA ALA A 196 20.72 0.12 -16.40
C ALA A 196 21.31 0.46 -17.78
N ALA A 197 21.29 1.74 -18.17
CA ALA A 197 21.89 2.21 -19.42
C ALA A 197 23.40 1.94 -19.48
N THR A 198 24.10 2.16 -18.35
CA THR A 198 25.52 1.85 -18.21
C THR A 198 25.76 0.35 -18.43
N PHE A 199 25.01 -0.52 -17.74
CA PHE A 199 25.15 -1.96 -17.91
C PHE A 199 24.96 -2.40 -19.36
N ALA A 200 23.88 -1.92 -20.01
CA ALA A 200 23.59 -2.24 -21.40
C ALA A 200 24.73 -1.83 -22.33
N THR A 201 25.27 -0.63 -22.14
CA THR A 201 26.41 -0.12 -22.90
C THR A 201 27.66 -0.98 -22.70
N LEU A 202 28.01 -1.31 -21.46
CA LEU A 202 29.23 -2.07 -21.15
C LEU A 202 29.14 -3.53 -21.60
N VAL A 203 27.99 -4.18 -21.44
CA VAL A 203 27.77 -5.56 -21.90
C VAL A 203 27.78 -5.64 -23.44
N ALA A 204 27.18 -4.65 -24.12
CA ALA A 204 27.24 -4.56 -25.56
C ALA A 204 28.66 -4.31 -26.06
N ALA A 205 29.41 -3.39 -25.44
CA ALA A 205 30.81 -3.14 -25.76
C ALA A 205 31.70 -4.37 -25.53
N ALA A 206 31.37 -5.21 -24.55
CA ALA A 206 32.06 -6.48 -24.29
C ALA A 206 31.66 -7.62 -25.26
N GLY A 207 30.68 -7.39 -26.16
CA GLY A 207 30.18 -8.42 -27.08
C GLY A 207 29.39 -9.53 -26.40
N LEU A 208 28.81 -9.27 -25.22
CA LEU A 208 28.12 -10.26 -24.40
C LEU A 208 26.59 -10.12 -24.41
N SER A 209 26.02 -9.29 -25.29
CA SER A 209 24.58 -9.02 -25.32
C SER A 209 23.71 -10.28 -25.36
N GLU A 210 24.05 -11.26 -26.20
CA GLU A 210 23.27 -12.50 -26.33
C GLU A 210 23.24 -13.34 -25.04
N THR A 211 24.23 -13.17 -24.15
CA THR A 211 24.27 -13.94 -22.89
C THR A 211 23.18 -13.51 -21.91
N THR A 212 22.60 -12.31 -22.06
CA THR A 212 21.51 -11.83 -21.19
C THR A 212 20.19 -12.53 -21.45
N GLY A 213 20.04 -13.27 -22.55
CA GLY A 213 18.83 -14.01 -22.92
C GLY A 213 18.44 -15.12 -21.95
N ARG A 214 19.31 -15.43 -20.99
CA ARG A 214 19.09 -16.42 -19.93
C ARG A 214 18.79 -15.79 -18.57
N ILE A 215 18.83 -14.47 -18.48
CA ILE A 215 18.76 -13.73 -17.22
C ILE A 215 17.42 -13.00 -17.16
N ALA A 216 16.72 -13.10 -16.03
CA ALA A 216 15.55 -12.27 -15.75
C ALA A 216 16.01 -10.96 -15.11
N ALA A 217 15.69 -9.83 -15.75
CA ALA A 217 16.01 -8.51 -15.22
C ALA A 217 14.87 -7.97 -14.36
N TYR A 218 15.21 -7.42 -13.21
CA TYR A 218 14.29 -6.81 -12.26
C TYR A 218 14.58 -5.32 -12.16
N ALA A 219 13.63 -4.51 -12.59
CA ALA A 219 13.69 -3.07 -12.69
C ALA A 219 12.88 -2.41 -11.58
N LEU A 220 13.49 -1.44 -10.87
CA LEU A 220 12.80 -0.68 -9.82
C LEU A 220 11.61 0.15 -10.35
N SER A 221 11.64 0.57 -11.61
CA SER A 221 10.57 1.35 -12.24
C SER A 221 10.53 1.17 -13.76
N GLN A 222 9.48 1.66 -14.40
CA GLN A 222 9.34 1.63 -15.85
C GLN A 222 10.48 2.37 -16.57
N ALA A 223 11.02 3.44 -15.98
CA ALA A 223 12.15 4.16 -16.52
C ALA A 223 13.42 3.28 -16.58
N VAL A 224 13.64 2.44 -15.56
CA VAL A 224 14.74 1.47 -15.56
C VAL A 224 14.52 0.39 -16.61
N ALA A 225 13.30 -0.13 -16.73
CA ALA A 225 12.96 -1.18 -17.69
C ALA A 225 13.19 -0.75 -19.15
N ARG A 226 12.90 0.53 -19.48
CA ARG A 226 13.17 1.07 -20.83
C ARG A 226 14.64 1.00 -21.20
N GLU A 227 15.54 1.35 -20.30
CA GLU A 227 16.99 1.30 -20.54
C GLU A 227 17.49 -0.15 -20.74
N LEU A 228 16.81 -1.12 -20.14
CA LEU A 228 17.16 -2.54 -20.26
C LEU A 228 16.70 -3.17 -21.58
N SER A 229 15.76 -2.54 -22.30
CA SER A 229 15.21 -3.07 -23.56
C SER A 229 16.25 -3.15 -24.70
N ALA A 230 17.40 -2.49 -24.55
CA ALA A 230 18.52 -2.56 -25.49
C ALA A 230 19.21 -3.94 -25.52
N LEU A 231 18.93 -4.82 -24.55
CA LEU A 231 19.50 -6.16 -24.44
C LEU A 231 18.41 -7.24 -24.51
N PRO A 232 18.70 -8.42 -25.07
CA PRO A 232 17.73 -9.50 -25.17
C PRO A 232 17.65 -10.23 -23.83
N TRP A 233 16.83 -9.77 -22.88
CA TRP A 233 16.64 -10.45 -21.59
C TRP A 233 15.67 -11.64 -21.70
N ALA A 234 15.77 -12.62 -20.79
CA ALA A 234 14.77 -13.69 -20.69
C ALA A 234 13.38 -13.16 -20.30
N GLY A 235 13.38 -12.08 -19.51
CA GLY A 235 12.19 -11.35 -19.11
C GLY A 235 12.60 -10.08 -18.36
N VAL A 236 11.80 -9.02 -18.47
CA VAL A 236 11.99 -7.77 -17.72
C VAL A 236 10.78 -7.59 -16.81
N HIS A 237 11.01 -7.62 -15.50
CA HIS A 237 10.00 -7.47 -14.47
C HIS A 237 10.13 -6.10 -13.81
N VAL A 238 9.02 -5.41 -13.59
CA VAL A 238 8.98 -4.11 -12.93
C VAL A 238 8.38 -4.26 -11.54
N ALA A 239 9.05 -3.68 -10.53
CA ALA A 239 8.52 -3.67 -9.17
C ALA A 239 7.18 -2.93 -9.09
N ALA A 240 6.25 -3.41 -8.25
CA ALA A 240 4.92 -2.81 -8.06
C ALA A 240 4.99 -1.37 -7.48
N ALA A 241 6.09 -1.04 -6.80
CA ALA A 241 6.38 0.29 -6.31
C ALA A 241 7.89 0.57 -6.45
N PRO A 242 8.33 1.84 -6.57
CA PRO A 242 9.74 2.20 -6.72
C PRO A 242 10.52 2.10 -5.40
N THR A 243 10.38 0.99 -4.69
CA THR A 243 11.03 0.71 -3.42
C THR A 243 11.85 -0.58 -3.51
N GLN A 244 12.95 -0.64 -2.77
CA GLN A 244 13.78 -1.84 -2.69
C GLN A 244 12.99 -3.05 -2.18
N ALA A 245 12.08 -2.84 -1.22
CA ALA A 245 11.25 -3.91 -0.68
C ALA A 245 10.34 -4.51 -1.76
N ALA A 246 9.68 -3.68 -2.58
CA ALA A 246 8.85 -4.16 -3.67
C ALA A 246 9.66 -4.88 -4.76
N LEU A 247 10.89 -4.43 -5.04
CA LEU A 247 11.78 -5.11 -5.99
C LEU A 247 12.22 -6.50 -5.50
N LEU A 248 12.54 -6.62 -4.21
CA LEU A 248 12.89 -7.91 -3.60
C LEU A 248 11.67 -8.83 -3.49
N ALA A 249 10.48 -8.29 -3.20
CA ALA A 249 9.24 -9.06 -3.18
C ALA A 249 8.90 -9.67 -4.57
N ALA A 250 9.24 -8.97 -5.66
CA ALA A 250 9.05 -9.48 -7.02
C ALA A 250 9.90 -10.74 -7.34
N LEU A 251 10.94 -11.03 -6.55
CA LEU A 251 11.77 -12.23 -6.69
C LEU A 251 11.17 -13.44 -5.96
N GLN A 252 10.17 -13.26 -5.10
CA GLN A 252 9.52 -14.36 -4.40
C GLN A 252 8.62 -15.14 -5.37
N PRO A 253 8.69 -16.47 -5.39
CA PRO A 253 7.75 -17.27 -6.16
C PRO A 253 6.34 -17.00 -5.63
N THR A 254 5.48 -16.43 -6.46
CA THR A 254 4.06 -16.24 -6.16
C THR A 254 3.43 -17.61 -5.89
N THR A 255 3.24 -17.95 -4.62
CA THR A 255 2.26 -18.95 -4.20
C THR A 255 0.87 -18.35 -4.38
N ASP A 256 0.45 -18.21 -5.63
CA ASP A 256 -0.96 -18.11 -5.98
C ASP A 256 -1.14 -18.53 -7.44
N ARG A 257 -1.72 -19.73 -7.61
CA ARG A 257 -2.14 -20.29 -8.90
C ARG A 257 -3.58 -19.85 -9.15
N GLY A 258 -3.76 -18.87 -10.03
CA GLY A 258 -5.00 -18.59 -10.78
C GLY A 258 -4.71 -18.73 -12.28
N PRO A 259 -5.70 -19.10 -13.12
CA PRO A 259 -5.44 -19.87 -14.33
C PRO A 259 -4.71 -19.08 -15.42
N SER A 260 -3.71 -19.76 -15.98
CA SER A 260 -2.98 -19.41 -17.20
C SER A 260 -3.94 -19.13 -18.35
N MET A 261 -4.00 -17.89 -18.82
CA MET A 261 -4.56 -17.55 -20.12
C MET A 261 -3.52 -17.88 -21.19
N THR A 262 -3.73 -19.01 -21.85
CA THR A 262 -3.08 -19.36 -23.11
C THR A 262 -3.48 -18.35 -24.19
N GLU A 263 -2.45 -17.70 -24.74
CA GLU A 263 -2.26 -17.41 -26.15
C GLU A 263 -3.32 -18.03 -27.08
N THR A 264 -4.24 -17.21 -27.60
CA THR A 264 -4.73 -17.13 -29.00
C THR A 264 -5.89 -16.12 -29.01
N ASP A 265 -5.68 -14.88 -29.45
CA ASP A 265 -6.55 -14.19 -30.42
C ASP A 265 -6.03 -12.77 -30.67
N VAL A 266 -5.58 -12.49 -31.89
CA VAL A 266 -5.26 -11.14 -32.36
C VAL A 266 -6.33 -10.76 -33.37
N PRO A 267 -7.20 -9.76 -33.11
CA PRO A 267 -8.09 -9.26 -34.14
C PRO A 267 -7.38 -8.22 -35.00
N LYS A 268 -7.33 -8.55 -36.29
CA LYS A 268 -6.93 -7.73 -37.45
C LYS A 268 -7.76 -6.42 -37.56
N PRO A 269 -7.20 -5.30 -38.03
CA PRO A 269 -7.93 -4.04 -38.16
C PRO A 269 -8.79 -4.02 -39.43
N ALA A 270 -10.02 -3.51 -39.33
CA ALA A 270 -10.94 -3.28 -40.44
C ALA A 270 -11.08 -1.77 -40.74
N THR A 271 -10.90 -1.43 -42.02
CA THR A 271 -11.09 -0.13 -42.68
C THR A 271 -12.58 0.24 -42.76
N PRO A 272 -12.96 1.55 -42.77
CA PRO A 272 -14.35 1.97 -42.58
C PRO A 272 -15.14 2.06 -43.90
N ALA A 273 -16.46 1.88 -43.82
CA ALA A 273 -17.40 2.25 -44.87
C ALA A 273 -18.59 3.06 -44.30
N SER A 274 -18.91 4.10 -45.07
CA SER A 274 -19.90 5.17 -44.97
C SER A 274 -21.37 4.77 -44.85
N GLY A 275 -22.20 5.65 -44.24
CA GLY A 275 -23.65 5.75 -44.49
C GLY A 275 -24.44 6.51 -43.41
N ASP A 276 -24.82 7.76 -43.71
CA ASP A 276 -25.71 8.69 -42.97
C ASP A 276 -27.13 8.69 -43.62
N PRO A 277 -28.19 9.44 -43.20
CA PRO A 277 -28.73 9.87 -41.89
C PRO A 277 -30.23 9.53 -41.65
N ALA A 278 -30.66 9.64 -40.37
CA ALA A 278 -31.93 10.15 -39.79
C ALA A 278 -33.33 10.06 -40.49
N ARG A 279 -34.36 9.58 -39.73
CA ARG A 279 -35.57 10.29 -39.16
C ARG A 279 -36.79 9.32 -38.93
N PRO A 280 -37.91 9.70 -38.26
CA PRO A 280 -38.21 9.97 -36.82
C PRO A 280 -39.18 8.95 -36.13
N GLU A 281 -39.35 9.12 -34.80
CA GLU A 281 -40.43 8.77 -33.79
C GLU A 281 -41.82 8.26 -34.26
N PRO A 282 -42.69 7.60 -33.42
CA PRO A 282 -42.95 7.90 -31.99
C PRO A 282 -43.41 6.75 -31.02
N GLU A 283 -43.64 7.16 -29.75
CA GLU A 283 -44.77 6.80 -28.86
C GLU A 283 -44.65 5.75 -27.72
N ASN A 284 -44.65 6.29 -26.48
CA ASN A 284 -45.24 5.85 -25.20
C ASN A 284 -45.33 4.37 -24.81
N ALA A 285 -44.75 4.03 -23.64
CA ALA A 285 -45.47 3.36 -22.54
C ALA A 285 -44.69 3.44 -21.21
N ALA A 286 -45.40 3.76 -20.14
CA ALA A 286 -44.93 3.84 -18.76
C ALA A 286 -44.86 2.42 -18.10
N PRO A 287 -44.55 2.28 -16.79
CA PRO A 287 -43.56 1.32 -16.29
C PRO A 287 -44.15 -0.04 -15.88
N ALA A 288 -43.36 -1.11 -15.96
CA ALA A 288 -43.74 -2.43 -15.46
C ALA A 288 -42.80 -2.94 -14.35
N LYS A 289 -43.42 -3.38 -13.24
CA LYS A 289 -42.84 -4.10 -12.11
C LYS A 289 -42.44 -5.54 -12.50
N GLY A 290 -41.24 -5.94 -12.08
CA GLY A 290 -40.94 -7.20 -11.36
C GLY A 290 -41.00 -8.55 -12.09
N SER A 291 -39.89 -9.31 -12.04
CA SER A 291 -39.93 -10.72 -11.61
C SER A 291 -38.58 -11.17 -11.03
N SER A 292 -38.63 -11.65 -9.80
CA SER A 292 -37.53 -12.11 -8.97
C SER A 292 -37.21 -13.57 -9.27
N ALA A 293 -36.25 -13.82 -10.15
CA ALA A 293 -35.74 -15.17 -10.45
C ALA A 293 -34.62 -15.64 -9.50
N TRP A 294 -34.09 -14.76 -8.64
CA TRP A 294 -32.98 -15.05 -7.72
C TRP A 294 -33.42 -15.62 -6.36
N ALA A 295 -34.69 -15.45 -5.98
CA ALA A 295 -35.21 -15.94 -4.69
C ALA A 295 -35.36 -17.47 -4.63
N LEU A 296 -35.63 -18.14 -5.76
CA LEU A 296 -35.75 -19.60 -5.82
C LEU A 296 -34.40 -20.32 -5.79
N VAL A 297 -33.33 -19.69 -6.31
CA VAL A 297 -31.97 -20.25 -6.26
C VAL A 297 -31.40 -20.20 -4.85
N LEU A 298 -31.69 -19.13 -4.10
CA LEU A 298 -31.28 -19.00 -2.70
C LEU A 298 -32.01 -19.97 -1.75
N ALA A 299 -33.29 -20.27 -2.01
CA ALA A 299 -34.05 -21.22 -1.20
C ALA A 299 -33.55 -22.68 -1.35
N VAL A 300 -33.11 -23.07 -2.55
CA VAL A 300 -32.55 -24.41 -2.81
C VAL A 300 -31.15 -24.56 -2.20
N ILE A 301 -30.33 -23.50 -2.24
CA ILE A 301 -29.00 -23.49 -1.60
C ILE A 301 -29.13 -23.54 -0.07
N LEU A 302 -30.11 -22.84 0.50
CA LEU A 302 -30.35 -22.85 1.94
C LEU A 302 -30.90 -24.20 2.43
N ALA A 303 -31.76 -24.86 1.66
CA ALA A 303 -32.24 -26.21 1.98
C ALA A 303 -31.11 -27.27 1.86
N ALA A 304 -30.20 -27.11 0.90
CA ALA A 304 -29.03 -27.97 0.76
C ALA A 304 -28.02 -27.79 1.92
N LEU A 305 -27.85 -26.56 2.41
CA LEU A 305 -27.00 -26.24 3.56
C LEU A 305 -27.57 -26.76 4.89
N ILE A 306 -28.89 -26.71 5.08
CA ILE A 306 -29.56 -27.27 6.26
C ILE A 306 -29.52 -28.81 6.24
N GLY A 307 -29.64 -29.43 5.06
CA GLY A 307 -29.48 -30.88 4.89
C GLY A 307 -28.06 -31.38 5.18
N ALA A 308 -27.04 -30.62 4.78
CA ALA A 308 -25.63 -30.96 5.05
C ALA A 308 -25.27 -30.81 6.55
N ALA A 309 -25.90 -29.88 7.27
CA ALA A 309 -25.74 -29.73 8.71
C ALA A 309 -26.40 -30.88 9.51
N ALA A 310 -27.53 -31.42 9.04
CA ALA A 310 -28.19 -32.56 9.69
C ALA A 310 -27.43 -33.89 9.51
N LEU A 311 -26.72 -34.06 8.38
CA LEU A 311 -25.98 -35.29 8.07
C LEU A 311 -24.59 -35.37 8.75
N THR A 312 -24.08 -34.26 9.29
CA THR A 312 -22.78 -34.19 9.97
C THR A 312 -22.90 -33.97 11.49
N TYR A 313 -24.13 -34.03 12.02
CA TYR A 313 -24.41 -33.87 13.45
C TYR A 313 -23.87 -35.03 14.30
N GLU A 314 -23.85 -36.27 13.77
CA GLU A 314 -23.31 -37.42 14.50
C GLU A 314 -21.78 -37.36 14.65
N SER A 315 -21.06 -36.79 13.68
CA SER A 315 -19.60 -36.72 13.68
C SER A 315 -19.04 -35.60 14.57
N TRP A 316 -19.87 -34.64 15.00
CA TRP A 316 -19.48 -33.58 15.94
C TRP A 316 -19.90 -33.84 17.39
N LYS A 317 -20.71 -34.89 17.63
CA LYS A 317 -21.20 -35.25 18.97
C LYS A 317 -20.08 -35.61 19.95
N SER A 318 -19.02 -36.26 19.48
CA SER A 318 -17.86 -36.65 20.30
C SER A 318 -16.96 -35.47 20.71
N VAL A 319 -16.99 -34.35 19.97
CA VAL A 319 -16.22 -33.15 20.29
C VAL A 319 -16.96 -32.28 21.31
N LEU A 320 -18.29 -32.27 21.29
CA LEU A 320 -19.13 -31.52 22.23
C LEU A 320 -19.20 -32.14 23.63
N GLU A 321 -19.00 -33.47 23.76
CA GLU A 321 -18.92 -34.15 25.06
C GLU A 321 -17.60 -33.88 25.83
N MET A 322 -16.60 -33.27 25.18
CA MET A 322 -15.30 -32.96 25.83
C MET A 322 -15.29 -31.60 26.58
N VAL A 323 -16.34 -30.78 26.45
CA VAL A 323 -16.34 -29.38 26.93
C VAL A 323 -17.46 -29.08 27.95
N VAL A 324 -18.29 -30.07 28.34
CA VAL A 324 -19.36 -29.89 29.34
C VAL A 324 -19.26 -30.98 30.43
N PRO A 325 -19.04 -30.64 31.72
CA PRO A 325 -19.06 -31.65 32.77
C PRO A 325 -20.51 -32.10 33.01
N THR A 326 -20.80 -33.37 32.73
CA THR A 326 -22.09 -33.99 32.99
C THR A 326 -22.20 -34.33 34.48
N ALA A 327 -23.13 -33.68 35.19
CA ALA A 327 -23.52 -34.06 36.53
C ALA A 327 -24.25 -35.41 36.49
N THR A 328 -23.67 -36.44 37.11
CA THR A 328 -24.26 -37.76 37.28
C THR A 328 -25.23 -37.76 38.47
N LEU A 329 -26.53 -37.85 38.20
CA LEU A 329 -27.53 -38.25 39.19
C LEU A 329 -27.64 -39.77 39.20
N ALA A 330 -27.22 -40.39 40.30
CA ALA A 330 -27.39 -41.82 40.56
C ALA A 330 -28.78 -42.13 41.15
N PRO A 331 -29.48 -43.19 40.72
CA PRO A 331 -30.66 -43.70 41.41
C PRO A 331 -30.28 -44.68 42.54
N PRO A 332 -31.05 -44.76 43.65
CA PRO A 332 -30.76 -45.69 44.72
C PRO A 332 -31.23 -47.12 44.40
N ALA A 333 -30.33 -48.08 44.60
CA ALA A 333 -30.63 -49.51 44.67
C ALA A 333 -30.93 -49.88 46.13
N ASN A 334 -32.12 -50.42 46.40
CA ASN A 334 -32.43 -51.15 47.63
C ASN A 334 -32.97 -52.53 47.26
N SER A 335 -32.16 -53.56 47.52
CA SER A 335 -32.55 -54.97 47.52
C SER A 335 -32.56 -55.46 48.97
N VAL A 336 -33.71 -55.90 49.46
CA VAL A 336 -33.86 -56.64 50.72
C VAL A 336 -34.34 -58.06 50.36
N PRO A 337 -33.69 -59.14 50.84
CA PRO A 337 -34.09 -60.51 50.53
C PRO A 337 -35.24 -60.99 51.43
N ALA A 338 -35.95 -62.02 50.94
CA ALA A 338 -37.15 -62.60 51.53
C ALA A 338 -36.91 -63.78 52.49
N ASN A 339 -37.96 -64.04 53.29
CA ASN A 339 -38.45 -65.32 53.88
C ASN A 339 -38.11 -65.63 55.36
N PRO A 340 -38.85 -66.51 56.09
CA PRO A 340 -40.28 -66.94 56.05
C PRO A 340 -41.00 -66.83 57.44
N ALA A 341 -42.32 -67.08 57.48
CA ALA A 341 -43.13 -67.28 58.69
C ALA A 341 -43.07 -68.74 59.23
N PRO A 342 -43.44 -68.99 60.50
CA PRO A 342 -44.58 -69.89 60.74
C PRO A 342 -45.48 -69.60 61.98
N ALA A 343 -46.76 -69.94 61.76
CA ALA A 343 -47.83 -70.53 62.60
C ALA A 343 -47.86 -70.44 64.15
N ASN A 344 -49.08 -70.25 64.68
CA ASN A 344 -49.47 -70.58 66.06
C ASN A 344 -50.76 -71.43 66.05
N PRO A 345 -50.92 -72.50 66.87
CA PRO A 345 -52.07 -73.39 66.81
C PRO A 345 -53.22 -73.03 67.79
N ALA A 346 -54.29 -73.82 67.64
CA ALA A 346 -55.69 -73.64 68.02
C ALA A 346 -56.07 -73.72 69.53
N PRO A 347 -57.32 -73.36 69.91
CA PRO A 347 -57.77 -73.22 71.30
C PRO A 347 -58.66 -74.39 71.80
N ALA A 348 -58.76 -74.58 73.13
CA ALA A 348 -59.77 -75.43 73.80
C ALA A 348 -59.91 -75.03 75.31
N PRO A 349 -60.90 -75.53 76.08
CA PRO A 349 -62.12 -74.78 76.39
C PRO A 349 -62.43 -74.65 77.90
N VAL A 350 -63.59 -74.05 78.18
CA VAL A 350 -64.13 -73.45 79.41
C VAL A 350 -64.66 -74.47 80.44
N ALA A 351 -64.53 -74.17 81.74
CA ALA A 351 -65.31 -74.75 82.86
C ALA A 351 -65.66 -73.64 83.92
N PRO A 352 -66.72 -73.80 84.72
CA PRO A 352 -67.67 -72.71 84.99
C PRO A 352 -67.55 -71.99 86.36
N ALA A 353 -67.66 -70.66 86.29
CA ALA A 353 -68.63 -69.81 86.99
C ALA A 353 -68.90 -70.04 88.48
N SER A 354 -67.92 -69.69 89.31
CA SER A 354 -68.15 -68.90 90.54
C SER A 354 -66.85 -68.25 91.03
N ASP A 355 -65.70 -68.84 90.68
CA ASP A 355 -64.38 -68.21 90.81
C ASP A 355 -64.04 -67.26 89.64
N SER A 356 -64.63 -67.47 88.46
CA SER A 356 -64.38 -66.64 87.28
C SER A 356 -64.89 -65.20 87.44
N VAL A 357 -66.02 -64.99 88.12
CA VAL A 357 -66.56 -63.63 88.36
C VAL A 357 -65.71 -62.89 89.39
N ARG A 358 -65.17 -63.59 90.38
CA ARG A 358 -64.27 -63.00 91.40
C ARG A 358 -62.88 -62.72 90.81
N ALA A 359 -62.39 -63.58 89.93
CA ALA A 359 -61.18 -63.37 89.14
C ALA A 359 -61.35 -62.27 88.08
N GLU A 360 -62.51 -62.15 87.45
CA GLU A 360 -62.84 -61.05 86.53
C GLU A 360 -62.95 -59.72 87.27
N LEU A 361 -63.48 -59.69 88.50
CA LEU A 361 -63.53 -58.47 89.32
C LEU A 361 -62.12 -58.03 89.73
N ALA A 362 -61.27 -58.98 90.14
CA ALA A 362 -59.86 -58.72 90.45
C ALA A 362 -59.06 -58.32 89.19
N ALA A 363 -59.33 -58.92 88.03
CA ALA A 363 -58.73 -58.57 86.75
C ALA A 363 -59.22 -57.21 86.23
N LEU A 364 -60.50 -56.85 86.46
CA LEU A 364 -61.06 -55.54 86.16
C LEU A 364 -60.46 -54.47 87.07
N GLN A 365 -60.31 -54.75 88.37
CA GLN A 365 -59.61 -53.85 89.31
C GLN A 365 -58.13 -53.68 88.94
N GLY A 366 -57.46 -54.76 88.51
CA GLY A 366 -56.09 -54.71 87.99
C GLY A 366 -55.99 -53.89 86.69
N ARG A 367 -56.96 -54.01 85.78
CA ARG A 367 -57.03 -53.19 84.55
C ARG A 367 -57.36 -51.74 84.83
N LEU A 368 -58.17 -51.44 85.84
CA LEU A 368 -58.48 -50.07 86.27
C LEU A 368 -57.24 -49.41 86.88
N ALA A 369 -56.53 -50.11 87.76
CA ALA A 369 -55.24 -49.64 88.29
C ALA A 369 -54.17 -49.47 87.20
N GLN A 370 -54.17 -50.33 86.17
CA GLN A 370 -53.24 -50.22 85.04
C GLN A 370 -53.61 -49.13 84.02
N LEU A 371 -54.88 -48.72 83.98
CA LEU A 371 -55.36 -47.58 83.17
C LEU A 371 -55.17 -46.26 83.90
N GLU A 372 -55.36 -46.22 85.22
CA GLU A 372 -55.08 -45.05 86.07
C GLU A 372 -53.57 -44.79 86.20
N ALA A 373 -52.73 -45.83 86.08
CA ALA A 373 -51.27 -45.71 86.06
C ALA A 373 -50.66 -45.45 84.67
N ARG A 374 -51.42 -44.92 83.69
CA ARG A 374 -50.87 -44.49 82.38
C ARG A 374 -50.60 -42.97 82.37
N PRO A 375 -49.33 -42.51 82.50
CA PRO A 375 -48.93 -41.14 82.19
C PRO A 375 -48.71 -40.93 80.68
N ALA A 376 -49.12 -41.90 79.85
CA ALA A 376 -48.73 -41.99 78.44
C ALA A 376 -49.60 -41.15 77.48
N ALA A 377 -50.72 -40.58 77.96
CA ALA A 377 -51.52 -39.64 77.17
C ALA A 377 -50.90 -38.23 77.20
N ASP A 378 -50.49 -37.76 78.37
CA ASP A 378 -49.87 -36.44 78.54
C ASP A 378 -48.50 -36.37 77.85
N ALA A 379 -47.67 -37.42 77.98
CA ALA A 379 -46.36 -37.47 77.32
C ALA A 379 -46.43 -37.43 75.77
N ARG A 380 -47.51 -37.94 75.17
CA ARG A 380 -47.72 -37.89 73.71
C ARG A 380 -48.27 -36.53 73.26
N LEU A 381 -49.08 -35.89 74.09
CA LEU A 381 -49.55 -34.52 73.84
C LEU A 381 -48.38 -33.54 73.90
N ASP A 382 -47.53 -33.65 74.92
CA ASP A 382 -46.32 -32.83 75.08
C ASP A 382 -45.33 -33.03 73.93
N GLN A 383 -45.20 -34.27 73.44
CA GLN A 383 -44.36 -34.57 72.27
C GLN A 383 -44.94 -33.95 70.98
N ALA A 384 -46.25 -33.98 70.78
CA ALA A 384 -46.91 -33.38 69.62
C ALA A 384 -46.87 -31.84 69.67
N GLU A 385 -47.09 -31.24 70.83
CA GLU A 385 -46.94 -29.79 71.03
C GLU A 385 -45.48 -29.35 70.84
N GLY A 386 -44.51 -30.14 71.32
CA GLY A 386 -43.10 -29.93 71.06
C GLY A 386 -42.74 -29.96 69.57
N GLN A 387 -43.35 -30.87 68.81
CA GLN A 387 -43.17 -30.95 67.35
C GLN A 387 -43.81 -29.76 66.63
N ILE A 388 -45.03 -29.36 66.99
CA ILE A 388 -45.71 -28.20 66.39
C ILE A 388 -44.94 -26.90 66.67
N LYS A 389 -44.42 -26.74 67.90
CA LYS A 389 -43.61 -25.57 68.28
C LYS A 389 -42.25 -25.55 67.59
N ALA A 390 -41.61 -26.71 67.42
CA ALA A 390 -40.39 -26.85 66.64
C ALA A 390 -40.60 -26.52 65.16
N LEU A 391 -41.71 -26.99 64.57
CA LEU A 391 -42.10 -26.65 63.19
C LEU A 391 -42.44 -25.15 63.07
N GLN A 392 -43.21 -24.57 63.98
CA GLN A 392 -43.52 -23.13 64.00
C GLN A 392 -42.27 -22.26 64.18
N ALA A 393 -41.27 -22.71 64.94
CA ALA A 393 -40.00 -22.01 65.07
C ALA A 393 -39.13 -22.10 63.81
N GLN A 394 -39.28 -23.16 63.00
CA GLN A 394 -38.53 -23.35 61.75
C GLN A 394 -39.13 -22.63 60.54
N ILE A 395 -40.46 -22.38 60.53
CA ILE A 395 -41.16 -21.73 59.40
C ILE A 395 -40.57 -20.34 59.05
N PRO A 396 -40.34 -19.41 59.99
CA PRO A 396 -39.79 -18.09 59.67
C PRO A 396 -38.37 -18.16 59.11
N ALA A 397 -37.53 -19.03 59.69
CA ALA A 397 -36.14 -19.20 59.25
C ALA A 397 -36.06 -19.76 57.83
N ARG A 398 -36.93 -20.72 57.49
CA ARG A 398 -36.99 -21.35 56.17
C ARG A 398 -37.48 -20.39 55.09
N LEU A 399 -38.56 -19.67 55.35
CA LEU A 399 -39.07 -18.62 54.44
C LEU A 399 -38.03 -17.51 54.21
N THR A 400 -37.25 -17.15 55.23
CA THR A 400 -36.20 -16.12 55.09
C THR A 400 -35.04 -16.63 54.23
N ALA A 401 -34.62 -17.89 54.42
CA ALA A 401 -33.59 -18.52 53.61
C ALA A 401 -34.01 -18.65 52.14
N ASP A 402 -35.24 -19.11 51.88
CA ASP A 402 -35.77 -19.27 50.52
C ASP A 402 -35.88 -17.91 49.81
N LEU A 403 -36.29 -16.85 50.51
CA LEU A 403 -36.34 -15.48 49.94
C LEU A 403 -34.94 -14.92 49.65
N GLN A 404 -33.94 -15.23 50.48
CA GLN A 404 -32.55 -14.84 50.23
C GLN A 404 -31.95 -15.58 49.04
N GLU A 405 -32.27 -16.87 48.90
CA GLU A 405 -31.84 -17.68 47.75
C GLU A 405 -32.49 -17.18 46.45
N LEU A 406 -33.80 -16.89 46.46
CA LEU A 406 -34.50 -16.35 45.31
C LEU A 406 -33.97 -14.96 44.92
N ALA A 407 -33.66 -14.11 45.90
CA ALA A 407 -33.06 -12.80 45.66
C ALA A 407 -31.65 -12.92 45.05
N ALA A 408 -30.85 -13.90 45.49
CA ALA A 408 -29.54 -14.19 44.91
C ALA A 408 -29.65 -14.67 43.46
N GLN A 409 -30.57 -15.60 43.17
CA GLN A 409 -30.83 -16.09 41.81
C GLN A 409 -31.30 -14.97 40.86
N VAL A 410 -32.17 -14.06 41.32
CA VAL A 410 -32.59 -12.88 40.54
C VAL A 410 -31.43 -11.90 40.31
N GLY A 411 -30.52 -11.77 41.28
CA GLY A 411 -29.28 -11.00 41.13
C GLY A 411 -28.36 -11.55 40.04
N GLU A 412 -28.17 -12.87 40.01
CA GLU A 412 -27.37 -13.59 39.00
C GLU A 412 -27.96 -13.43 37.58
N LEU A 413 -29.28 -13.58 37.44
CA LEU A 413 -30.02 -13.39 36.18
C LEU A 413 -29.94 -11.94 35.65
N LYS A 414 -29.99 -10.94 36.53
CA LYS A 414 -29.78 -9.54 36.14
C LYS A 414 -28.35 -9.27 35.67
N ARG A 415 -27.36 -9.98 36.23
CA ARG A 415 -25.96 -9.84 35.86
C ARG A 415 -25.69 -10.47 34.48
N THR A 416 -26.15 -11.69 34.26
CA THR A 416 -26.03 -12.38 32.97
C THR A 416 -26.78 -11.67 31.83
N SER A 417 -27.95 -11.07 32.10
CA SER A 417 -28.64 -10.24 31.10
C SER A 417 -27.93 -8.92 30.82
N ALA A 418 -27.29 -8.29 31.82
CA ALA A 418 -26.46 -7.11 31.61
C ALA A 418 -25.21 -7.42 30.78
N ASP A 419 -24.59 -8.58 31.00
CA ASP A 419 -23.45 -9.08 30.22
C ASP A 419 -23.89 -9.41 28.78
N ALA A 420 -25.05 -10.04 28.59
CA ALA A 420 -25.62 -10.26 27.25
C ALA A 420 -25.90 -8.95 26.50
N ALA A 421 -26.43 -7.93 27.19
CA ALA A 421 -26.62 -6.60 26.62
C ALA A 421 -25.30 -5.86 26.33
N ALA A 422 -24.22 -6.16 27.04
CA ALA A 422 -22.89 -5.65 26.73
C ALA A 422 -22.30 -6.32 25.48
N VAL A 423 -22.46 -7.65 25.35
CA VAL A 423 -22.03 -8.41 24.17
C VAL A 423 -22.76 -7.93 22.91
N LEU A 424 -24.09 -7.75 22.96
CA LEU A 424 -24.87 -7.23 21.83
C LEU A 424 -24.43 -5.81 21.41
N ARG A 425 -24.09 -4.94 22.37
CA ARG A 425 -23.54 -3.60 22.09
C ARG A 425 -22.15 -3.65 21.47
N MET A 426 -21.33 -4.63 21.85
CA MET A 426 -20.03 -4.86 21.20
C MET A 426 -20.22 -5.33 19.76
N THR A 427 -21.19 -6.22 19.48
CA THR A 427 -21.50 -6.67 18.12
C THR A 427 -21.97 -5.52 17.22
N ASP A 428 -22.89 -4.67 17.68
CA ASP A 428 -23.35 -3.49 16.92
C ASP A 428 -22.22 -2.48 16.68
N ARG A 429 -21.30 -2.31 17.65
CA ARG A 429 -20.09 -1.49 17.46
C ARG A 429 -19.11 -2.11 16.47
N LEU A 430 -18.99 -3.43 16.43
CA LEU A 430 -18.13 -4.14 15.48
C LEU A 430 -18.68 -3.99 14.06
N GLU A 431 -19.98 -4.19 13.85
CA GLU A 431 -20.65 -4.02 12.56
C GLU A 431 -20.58 -2.56 12.06
N LYS A 432 -20.72 -1.59 12.98
CA LYS A 432 -20.49 -0.17 12.66
C LYS A 432 -19.03 0.17 12.35
N ALA A 433 -18.07 -0.55 12.94
CA ALA A 433 -16.65 -0.35 12.64
C ALA A 433 -16.29 -0.98 11.29
N GLU A 434 -16.80 -2.19 11.00
CA GLU A 434 -16.63 -2.89 9.72
C GLU A 434 -17.24 -2.10 8.56
N SER A 435 -18.45 -1.57 8.71
CA SER A 435 -19.08 -0.72 7.68
C SER A 435 -18.30 0.57 7.41
N ARG A 436 -17.77 1.22 8.46
CA ARG A 436 -16.88 2.38 8.29
C ARG A 436 -15.56 2.02 7.62
N LEU A 437 -14.98 0.86 7.94
CA LEU A 437 -13.76 0.38 7.31
C LEU A 437 -14.00 0.11 5.82
N ALA A 438 -15.09 -0.58 5.48
CA ALA A 438 -15.48 -0.85 4.09
C ALA A 438 -15.74 0.44 3.30
N GLU A 439 -16.36 1.46 3.92
CA GLU A 439 -16.55 2.78 3.30
C GLU A 439 -15.21 3.49 3.04
N LEU A 440 -14.28 3.45 4.00
CA LEU A 440 -12.94 4.02 3.83
C LEU A 440 -12.11 3.26 2.79
N GLU A 441 -12.19 1.94 2.74
CA GLU A 441 -11.55 1.11 1.72
C GLU A 441 -12.11 1.38 0.32
N SER A 442 -13.44 1.57 0.20
CA SER A 442 -14.09 1.97 -1.05
C SER A 442 -13.62 3.37 -1.51
N LYS A 443 -13.57 4.35 -0.59
CA LYS A 443 -13.05 5.69 -0.90
C LYS A 443 -11.57 5.66 -1.30
N ARG A 444 -10.74 4.88 -0.60
CA ARG A 444 -9.32 4.71 -0.92
C ARG A 444 -9.10 4.03 -2.26
N SER A 445 -9.84 2.95 -2.54
CA SER A 445 -9.74 2.25 -3.83
C SER A 445 -10.20 3.14 -5.00
N SER A 446 -11.26 3.94 -4.82
CA SER A 446 -11.69 4.95 -5.79
C SER A 446 -10.61 6.03 -6.01
N ALA A 447 -10.00 6.54 -4.94
CA ALA A 447 -8.93 7.54 -5.04
C ALA A 447 -7.66 6.99 -5.72
N VAL A 448 -7.30 5.73 -5.48
CA VAL A 448 -6.21 5.04 -6.18
C VAL A 448 -6.53 4.83 -7.66
N ALA A 449 -7.76 4.45 -8.00
CA ALA A 449 -8.21 4.34 -9.39
C ALA A 449 -8.17 5.71 -10.09
N LEU A 450 -8.56 6.77 -9.39
CA LEU A 450 -8.52 8.15 -9.88
C LEU A 450 -7.08 8.63 -10.10
N LEU A 451 -6.13 8.31 -9.20
CA LEU A 451 -4.70 8.58 -9.42
C LEU A 451 -4.19 7.88 -10.68
N LEU A 452 -4.57 6.62 -10.88
CA LEU A 452 -4.17 5.88 -12.06
C LEU A 452 -4.73 6.53 -13.33
N ALA A 453 -6.00 6.92 -13.34
CA ALA A 453 -6.63 7.60 -14.47
C ALA A 453 -5.97 8.96 -14.78
N VAL A 454 -5.68 9.76 -13.74
CA VAL A 454 -4.94 11.04 -13.91
C VAL A 454 -3.51 10.79 -14.40
N GLY A 455 -2.86 9.71 -13.93
CA GLY A 455 -1.55 9.29 -14.41
C GLY A 455 -1.55 8.88 -15.89
N GLN A 456 -2.57 8.13 -16.33
CA GLN A 456 -2.77 7.76 -17.74
C GLN A 456 -3.03 8.99 -18.62
N LEU A 457 -3.86 9.93 -18.14
CA LEU A 457 -4.10 11.21 -18.82
C LEU A 457 -2.80 12.00 -19.00
N ARG A 458 -1.95 12.05 -17.97
CA ARG A 458 -0.63 12.70 -18.05
C ARG A 458 0.28 12.06 -19.09
N GLU A 459 0.29 10.73 -19.16
CA GLU A 459 1.07 9.99 -20.15
C GLU A 459 0.57 10.29 -21.57
N ALA A 460 -0.75 10.28 -21.79
CA ALA A 460 -1.33 10.62 -23.10
C ALA A 460 -0.96 12.04 -23.56
N LEU A 461 -0.98 13.01 -22.64
CA LEU A 461 -0.54 14.39 -22.89
C LEU A 461 0.97 14.48 -23.16
N ALA A 462 1.80 13.66 -22.51
CA ALA A 462 3.23 13.59 -22.78
C ALA A 462 3.53 13.00 -24.17
N ALA A 463 2.72 12.03 -24.60
CA ALA A 463 2.87 11.34 -25.89
C ALA A 463 2.23 12.07 -27.09
N SER A 464 1.61 13.24 -26.89
CA SER A 464 0.88 13.97 -27.94
C SER A 464 -0.34 13.21 -28.51
N LEU A 465 -0.88 12.23 -27.78
CA LEU A 465 -1.98 11.40 -28.24
C LEU A 465 -3.34 12.05 -27.96
N PRO A 466 -4.40 11.68 -28.70
CA PRO A 466 -5.78 11.93 -28.27
C PRO A 466 -6.03 11.31 -26.90
N TYR A 467 -6.76 12.01 -26.04
CA TYR A 467 -6.93 11.64 -24.62
C TYR A 467 -8.39 11.64 -24.14
N ASP A 468 -9.36 11.50 -25.05
CA ASP A 468 -10.80 11.47 -24.71
C ASP A 468 -11.21 10.30 -23.82
N SER A 469 -10.57 9.13 -23.99
CA SER A 469 -10.82 7.95 -23.16
C SER A 469 -10.41 8.19 -21.71
N GLU A 470 -9.21 8.72 -21.53
CA GLU A 470 -8.56 9.00 -20.26
C GLU A 470 -9.31 10.13 -19.56
N LEU A 471 -9.70 11.18 -20.28
CA LEU A 471 -10.48 12.29 -19.73
C LEU A 471 -11.88 11.84 -19.27
N ARG A 472 -12.53 10.93 -20.00
CA ARG A 472 -13.80 10.33 -19.56
C ARG A 472 -13.64 9.45 -18.33
N ALA A 473 -12.56 8.67 -18.25
CA ALA A 473 -12.27 7.84 -17.08
C ALA A 473 -12.06 8.71 -15.82
N VAL A 474 -11.28 9.78 -15.95
CA VAL A 474 -11.08 10.76 -14.86
C VAL A 474 -12.41 11.40 -14.45
N LYS A 475 -13.24 11.84 -15.42
CA LYS A 475 -14.55 12.41 -15.12
C LYS A 475 -15.49 11.44 -14.40
N ALA A 476 -15.49 10.17 -14.79
CA ALA A 476 -16.32 9.13 -14.17
C ALA A 476 -15.90 8.85 -12.72
N LEU A 477 -14.59 8.83 -12.46
CA LEU A 477 -14.01 8.56 -11.14
C LEU A 477 -14.01 9.78 -10.21
N ALA A 478 -14.00 11.01 -10.76
CA ALA A 478 -14.04 12.25 -9.98
C ALA A 478 -15.36 12.47 -9.22
N GLY A 479 -16.47 11.83 -9.65
CA GLY A 479 -17.77 11.97 -9.01
C GLY A 479 -18.24 13.44 -8.94
N THR A 480 -18.34 13.99 -7.73
CA THR A 480 -18.80 15.37 -7.46
C THR A 480 -17.65 16.34 -7.13
N ASP A 481 -16.40 15.94 -7.29
CA ASP A 481 -15.24 16.77 -6.97
C ASP A 481 -15.12 17.96 -7.95
N SER A 482 -15.41 19.16 -7.46
CA SER A 482 -15.44 20.37 -8.29
C SER A 482 -14.06 20.79 -8.81
N ASP A 483 -12.99 20.48 -8.08
CA ASP A 483 -11.64 20.91 -8.48
C ASP A 483 -11.13 20.03 -9.62
N ILE A 484 -11.40 18.73 -9.56
CA ILE A 484 -11.04 17.80 -10.64
C ILE A 484 -11.90 18.05 -11.88
N LEU A 485 -13.20 18.32 -11.71
CA LEU A 485 -14.10 18.64 -12.82
C LEU A 485 -13.72 19.97 -13.52
N ARG A 486 -13.15 20.94 -12.80
CA ARG A 486 -12.60 22.18 -13.40
C ARG A 486 -11.45 21.87 -14.34
N GLY A 487 -10.50 21.03 -13.91
CA GLY A 487 -9.38 20.58 -14.75
C GLY A 487 -9.84 19.80 -15.98
N VAL A 488 -10.87 18.96 -15.82
CA VAL A 488 -11.48 18.22 -16.94
C VAL A 488 -12.05 19.16 -18.02
N GLU A 489 -12.74 20.24 -17.62
CA GLU A 489 -13.34 21.16 -18.60
C GLU A 489 -12.29 21.97 -19.37
N ILE A 490 -11.15 22.32 -18.74
CA ILE A 490 -10.01 22.96 -19.41
C ILE A 490 -9.44 22.06 -20.52
N LEU A 491 -9.33 20.76 -20.26
CA LEU A 491 -8.68 19.80 -21.18
C LEU A 491 -9.57 19.34 -22.33
N LYS A 492 -10.90 19.48 -22.20
CA LYS A 492 -11.91 18.93 -23.09
C LYS A 492 -11.82 19.43 -24.53
N ALA A 493 -11.48 20.71 -24.73
CA ALA A 493 -11.48 21.32 -26.07
C ALA A 493 -10.46 20.70 -27.03
N ARG A 494 -9.34 20.17 -26.51
CA ARG A 494 -8.24 19.59 -27.30
C ARG A 494 -8.13 18.06 -27.16
N ALA A 495 -9.09 17.41 -26.49
CA ALA A 495 -9.04 15.98 -26.20
C ALA A 495 -8.95 15.09 -27.44
N ALA A 496 -9.75 15.38 -28.47
CA ALA A 496 -9.79 14.63 -29.72
C ALA A 496 -8.57 14.87 -30.63
N ALA A 497 -8.00 16.07 -30.60
CA ALA A 497 -6.87 16.43 -31.45
C ALA A 497 -5.52 16.08 -30.80
N GLY A 498 -5.48 15.97 -29.47
CA GLY A 498 -4.24 15.94 -28.71
C GLY A 498 -3.59 17.31 -28.62
N LEU A 499 -2.60 17.43 -27.72
CA LEU A 499 -1.79 18.64 -27.54
C LEU A 499 -0.36 18.39 -28.01
N PRO A 500 0.27 19.33 -28.73
CA PRO A 500 1.67 19.19 -29.13
C PRO A 500 2.57 19.07 -27.89
N THR A 501 3.60 18.24 -27.99
CA THR A 501 4.62 18.12 -26.93
C THR A 501 5.48 19.37 -26.85
N ARG A 502 6.15 19.56 -25.71
CA ARG A 502 7.12 20.65 -25.53
C ARG A 502 8.22 20.58 -26.61
N ALA A 503 8.72 19.39 -26.92
CA ALA A 503 9.72 19.22 -27.98
C ALA A 503 9.21 19.65 -29.35
N VAL A 504 7.96 19.31 -29.69
CA VAL A 504 7.32 19.74 -30.94
C VAL A 504 7.11 21.26 -30.97
N LEU A 505 6.68 21.87 -29.86
CA LEU A 505 6.54 23.32 -29.74
C LEU A 505 7.87 24.04 -29.92
N VAL A 506 8.95 23.57 -29.29
CA VAL A 506 10.30 24.13 -29.42
C VAL A 506 10.77 24.03 -30.87
N SER A 507 10.64 22.87 -31.50
CA SER A 507 11.01 22.67 -32.91
C SER A 507 10.23 23.58 -33.86
N ARG A 508 8.90 23.66 -33.68
CA ARG A 508 8.03 24.59 -34.45
C ARG A 508 8.43 26.04 -34.23
N PHE A 509 8.80 26.42 -33.02
CA PHE A 509 9.22 27.79 -32.70
C PHE A 509 10.54 28.15 -33.40
N HIS A 510 11.53 27.26 -33.38
CA HIS A 510 12.80 27.49 -34.09
C HIS A 510 12.59 27.72 -35.60
N ALA A 511 11.63 27.03 -36.21
CA ALA A 511 11.25 27.26 -37.61
C ALA A 511 10.50 28.60 -37.82
N LEU A 512 9.72 29.03 -36.83
CA LEU A 512 8.90 30.25 -36.85
C LEU A 512 9.69 31.53 -36.48
N ALA A 513 10.74 31.40 -35.67
CA ALA A 513 11.51 32.54 -35.15
C ALA A 513 12.04 33.47 -36.26
N PRO A 514 12.62 32.97 -37.39
CA PRO A 514 13.08 33.84 -38.47
C PRO A 514 11.95 34.57 -39.22
N SER A 515 10.72 34.05 -39.23
CA SER A 515 9.58 34.75 -39.86
C SER A 515 8.99 35.81 -38.94
N ILE A 516 8.97 35.57 -37.62
CA ILE A 516 8.56 36.57 -36.62
C ILE A 516 9.48 37.79 -36.69
N VAL A 517 10.80 37.58 -36.68
CA VAL A 517 11.80 38.65 -36.76
C VAL A 517 11.70 39.45 -38.06
N ARG A 518 11.46 38.78 -39.20
CA ARG A 518 11.28 39.45 -40.50
C ARG A 518 10.01 40.27 -40.61
N ALA A 519 8.95 39.89 -39.90
CA ALA A 519 7.67 40.58 -39.95
C ALA A 519 7.69 41.94 -39.25
N ASP A 520 8.63 42.16 -38.33
CA ASP A 520 8.84 43.45 -37.65
C ASP A 520 9.75 44.39 -38.46
N ILE A 521 10.66 43.82 -39.26
CA ILE A 521 11.60 44.58 -40.12
C ILE A 521 10.90 45.17 -41.37
N LEU A 522 9.66 44.74 -41.67
CA LEU A 522 8.90 45.18 -42.85
C LEU A 522 7.74 46.10 -42.43
N PRO A 523 7.86 47.43 -42.61
CA PRO A 523 6.71 48.33 -42.58
C PRO A 523 5.69 47.93 -43.66
N ALA A 524 4.40 47.98 -43.34
CA ALA A 524 3.29 47.60 -44.23
C ALA A 524 3.15 48.45 -45.51
N GLU A 525 4.03 49.43 -45.71
CA GLU A 525 4.03 50.38 -46.81
C GLU A 525 5.37 50.26 -47.54
N MET A 526 5.46 49.42 -48.60
CA MET A 526 6.26 49.59 -49.83
C MET A 526 6.77 48.26 -50.46
N SER A 527 6.23 47.97 -51.64
CA SER A 527 6.32 46.71 -52.41
C SER A 527 7.62 46.49 -53.23
N TRP A 528 8.57 47.42 -53.25
CA TRP A 528 9.61 47.47 -54.29
C TRP A 528 10.95 46.78 -53.97
N TRP A 529 11.19 46.29 -52.74
CA TRP A 529 12.50 45.78 -52.32
C TRP A 529 12.79 44.28 -52.57
N ARG A 530 11.88 43.53 -53.21
CA ARG A 530 12.00 42.04 -53.31
C ARG A 530 13.02 41.50 -54.32
N GLN A 531 13.85 42.31 -54.98
CA GLN A 531 14.80 41.80 -56.00
C GLN A 531 16.29 42.11 -55.77
N THR A 532 16.67 42.76 -54.66
CA THR A 532 18.06 43.22 -54.48
C THR A 532 18.72 42.88 -53.14
N LEU A 533 18.16 41.97 -52.35
CA LEU A 533 18.73 41.57 -51.05
C LEU A 533 19.12 40.10 -50.93
N ASP A 534 19.53 39.50 -52.04
CA ASP A 534 20.15 38.16 -52.07
C ASP A 534 21.70 38.20 -51.96
N ARG A 535 22.28 39.37 -51.63
CA ARG A 535 23.75 39.54 -51.53
C ARG A 535 24.27 40.36 -50.34
N LEU A 536 23.44 40.71 -49.35
CA LEU A 536 23.87 41.52 -48.18
C LEU A 536 23.37 41.00 -46.81
N ALA A 537 23.14 39.69 -46.67
CA ALA A 537 22.95 39.04 -45.36
C ALA A 537 24.14 38.15 -44.96
N THR A 538 25.32 38.40 -45.53
CA THR A 538 26.59 38.04 -44.90
C THR A 538 27.12 39.32 -44.26
N LEU A 539 27.50 39.27 -42.98
CA LEU A 539 27.79 40.38 -42.05
C LEU A 539 26.50 40.96 -41.41
N VAL A 540 26.25 40.93 -40.10
CA VAL A 540 27.09 40.75 -38.91
C VAL A 540 26.22 40.10 -37.81
N ILE A 541 26.51 38.86 -37.40
CA ILE A 541 26.11 38.40 -36.07
C ILE A 541 27.19 38.93 -35.13
N VAL A 542 26.95 40.08 -34.50
CA VAL A 542 27.74 40.48 -33.35
C VAL A 542 27.38 39.52 -32.24
N ARG A 543 28.25 38.52 -32.04
CA ARG A 543 28.40 37.86 -30.76
C ARG A 543 28.98 38.94 -29.82
N ARG A 544 28.14 39.55 -28.99
CA ARG A 544 28.62 40.27 -27.80
C ARG A 544 28.66 39.23 -26.68
N GLU A 545 29.88 38.96 -26.25
CA GLU A 545 30.16 38.26 -25.01
C GLU A 545 29.50 39.05 -23.86
N ASP A 546 28.78 38.33 -23.02
CA ASP A 546 28.08 38.79 -21.82
C ASP A 546 27.10 39.96 -22.01
N GLY A 547 25.82 39.62 -22.11
CA GLY A 547 24.74 40.58 -21.93
C GLY A 547 23.42 40.04 -22.43
N ASP A 548 22.44 39.93 -21.51
CA ASP A 548 21.03 39.81 -21.84
C ASP A 548 20.68 40.65 -23.07
N ALA A 549 19.87 40.13 -23.98
CA ALA A 549 19.33 40.93 -25.06
C ALA A 549 18.55 42.11 -24.44
N VAL A 550 19.16 43.28 -24.32
CA VAL A 550 18.52 44.48 -23.76
C VAL A 550 17.80 45.20 -24.90
N GLY A 551 16.47 45.10 -24.89
CA GLY A 551 15.57 45.72 -25.87
C GLY A 551 14.18 45.11 -25.84
N GLU A 552 13.14 45.91 -26.13
CA GLU A 552 11.75 45.45 -26.30
C GLU A 552 11.40 45.13 -27.77
N ASP A 553 12.38 45.23 -28.67
CA ASP A 553 12.20 44.95 -30.10
C ASP A 553 11.94 43.45 -30.34
N SER A 554 11.17 43.11 -31.39
CA SER A 554 10.83 41.71 -31.70
C SER A 554 12.04 40.78 -31.82
N PRO A 555 13.21 41.18 -32.38
CA PRO A 555 14.41 40.35 -32.39
C PRO A 555 14.94 40.00 -30.98
N ALA A 556 14.89 40.96 -30.05
CA ALA A 556 15.34 40.74 -28.68
C ALA A 556 14.38 39.83 -27.90
N LEU A 557 13.07 40.02 -28.09
CA LEU A 557 12.03 39.16 -27.51
C LEU A 557 12.15 37.72 -28.02
N VAL A 558 12.33 37.52 -29.33
CA VAL A 558 12.51 36.20 -29.94
C VAL A 558 13.80 35.53 -29.47
N ALA A 559 14.90 36.27 -29.33
CA ALA A 559 16.17 35.74 -28.82
C ALA A 559 16.05 35.25 -27.36
N ARG A 560 15.43 36.06 -26.48
CA ARG A 560 15.18 35.65 -25.07
C ARG A 560 14.23 34.45 -25.00
N ALA A 561 13.15 34.47 -25.76
CA ALA A 561 12.23 33.34 -25.83
C ALA A 561 12.94 32.05 -26.31
N THR A 562 13.83 32.15 -27.30
CA THR A 562 14.62 31.00 -27.78
C THR A 562 15.53 30.45 -26.69
N ALA A 563 16.21 31.32 -25.93
CA ALA A 563 17.04 30.92 -24.81
C ALA A 563 16.22 30.21 -23.72
N ARG A 564 15.08 30.79 -23.33
CA ARG A 564 14.16 30.20 -22.33
C ARG A 564 13.59 28.84 -22.77
N LEU A 565 13.25 28.70 -24.05
CA LEU A 565 12.82 27.42 -24.62
C LEU A 565 13.94 26.37 -24.59
N GLY A 566 15.19 26.78 -24.82
CA GLY A 566 16.38 25.91 -24.68
C GLY A 566 16.63 25.43 -23.24
N GLU A 567 16.28 26.26 -22.25
CA GLU A 567 16.30 25.93 -20.82
C GLU A 567 15.11 25.06 -20.38
N GLY A 568 14.10 24.87 -21.25
CA GLY A 568 12.87 24.13 -20.95
C GLY A 568 11.78 24.96 -20.25
N ASP A 569 11.96 26.27 -20.15
CA ASP A 569 11.02 27.21 -19.52
C ASP A 569 10.01 27.76 -20.53
N LEU A 570 8.93 27.01 -20.75
CA LEU A 570 7.83 27.40 -21.64
C LEU A 570 7.05 28.62 -21.10
N THR A 571 6.95 28.76 -19.78
CA THR A 571 6.19 29.84 -19.13
C THR A 571 6.87 31.18 -19.37
N ALA A 572 8.18 31.27 -19.12
CA ALA A 572 8.94 32.48 -19.40
C ALA A 572 8.96 32.79 -20.90
N ALA A 573 9.10 31.77 -21.76
CA ALA A 573 9.05 31.98 -23.21
C ALA A 573 7.69 32.55 -23.69
N LEU A 574 6.58 32.08 -23.14
CA LEU A 574 5.25 32.63 -23.40
C LEU A 574 5.13 34.09 -22.93
N ALA A 575 5.65 34.42 -21.75
CA ALA A 575 5.64 35.78 -21.21
C ALA A 575 6.49 36.75 -22.06
N GLU A 576 7.59 36.28 -22.63
CA GLU A 576 8.40 37.06 -23.58
C GLU A 576 7.64 37.29 -24.89
N LEU A 577 7.09 36.24 -25.48
CA LEU A 577 6.46 36.30 -26.81
C LEU A 577 5.07 36.95 -26.82
N SER A 578 4.36 36.98 -25.69
CA SER A 578 3.08 37.68 -25.56
C SER A 578 3.23 39.21 -25.65
N ARG A 579 4.45 39.74 -25.51
CA ARG A 579 4.77 41.15 -25.69
C ARG A 579 5.02 41.54 -27.15
N LEU A 580 5.07 40.58 -28.07
CA LEU A 580 5.16 40.88 -29.50
C LEU A 580 3.94 41.68 -29.95
N THR A 581 4.16 42.64 -30.85
CA THR A 581 3.08 43.45 -31.44
C THR A 581 3.13 43.40 -32.98
N GLY A 582 2.08 43.90 -33.64
CA GLY A 582 2.05 44.01 -35.11
C GLY A 582 2.08 42.68 -35.86
N GLY A 583 2.75 42.65 -37.03
CA GLY A 583 2.83 41.47 -37.89
C GLY A 583 3.54 40.27 -37.25
N ALA A 584 4.49 40.53 -36.36
CA ALA A 584 5.19 39.52 -35.57
C ALA A 584 4.24 38.76 -34.63
N ALA A 585 3.31 39.47 -33.98
CA ALA A 585 2.29 38.86 -33.12
C ALA A 585 1.32 37.96 -33.89
N THR A 586 0.88 38.40 -35.08
CA THR A 586 -0.03 37.61 -35.93
C THR A 586 0.60 36.29 -36.38
N ILE A 587 1.89 36.29 -36.70
CA ILE A 587 2.62 35.06 -37.08
C ILE A 587 2.84 34.15 -35.86
N ALA A 588 3.11 34.72 -34.69
CA ALA A 588 3.29 33.98 -33.45
C ALA A 588 1.96 33.41 -32.87
N ALA A 589 0.81 33.99 -33.21
CA ALA A 589 -0.47 33.70 -32.57
C ALA A 589 -0.88 32.20 -32.56
N PRO A 590 -0.75 31.42 -33.66
CA PRO A 590 -1.09 29.99 -33.61
C PRO A 590 -0.18 29.19 -32.68
N TRP A 591 1.11 29.55 -32.62
CA TRP A 591 2.06 28.91 -31.72
C TRP A 591 1.81 29.31 -30.27
N LEU A 592 1.52 30.59 -30.00
CA LEU A 592 1.16 31.08 -28.67
C LEU A 592 -0.08 30.39 -28.13
N ALA A 593 -1.10 30.17 -28.96
CA ALA A 593 -2.32 29.45 -28.58
C ALA A 593 -1.99 27.99 -28.20
N ASP A 594 -1.27 27.25 -29.03
CA ASP A 594 -0.90 25.87 -28.75
C ASP A 594 0.00 25.75 -27.50
N ALA A 595 0.93 26.69 -27.30
CA ALA A 595 1.81 26.73 -26.13
C ALA A 595 1.05 27.09 -24.84
N SER A 596 0.10 28.03 -24.91
CA SER A 596 -0.78 28.39 -23.79
C SER A 596 -1.68 27.22 -23.40
N ASP A 597 -2.32 26.56 -24.38
CA ASP A 597 -3.15 25.38 -24.15
C ASP A 597 -2.34 24.26 -23.50
N ARG A 598 -1.08 24.07 -23.94
CA ARG A 598 -0.17 23.10 -23.33
C ARG A 598 0.16 23.43 -21.88
N LEU A 599 0.46 24.70 -21.59
CA LEU A 599 0.77 25.13 -20.23
C LEU A 599 -0.45 24.97 -19.30
N ALA A 600 -1.64 25.36 -19.77
CA ALA A 600 -2.89 25.19 -19.04
C ALA A 600 -3.17 23.71 -18.75
N ALA A 601 -2.90 22.82 -19.72
CA ALA A 601 -3.06 21.38 -19.53
C ALA A 601 -2.07 20.80 -18.50
N ASP A 602 -0.79 21.20 -18.57
CA ASP A 602 0.24 20.77 -17.61
C ASP A 602 -0.12 21.24 -16.18
N HIS A 603 -0.66 22.46 -16.03
CA HIS A 603 -1.14 22.99 -14.75
C HIS A 603 -2.36 22.22 -14.24
N ALA A 604 -3.38 22.03 -15.07
CA ALA A 604 -4.61 21.34 -14.70
C ALA A 604 -4.32 19.91 -14.19
N VAL A 605 -3.47 19.15 -14.90
CA VAL A 605 -3.10 17.80 -14.47
C VAL A 605 -2.28 17.80 -13.18
N SER A 606 -1.41 18.79 -12.99
CA SER A 606 -0.63 18.94 -11.75
C SER A 606 -1.54 19.23 -10.55
N GLU A 607 -2.51 20.14 -10.70
CA GLU A 607 -3.52 20.44 -9.68
C GLU A 607 -4.40 19.23 -9.36
N MET A 608 -4.88 18.53 -10.38
CA MET A 608 -5.67 17.30 -10.20
C MET A 608 -4.86 16.24 -9.46
N THR A 609 -3.58 16.05 -9.82
CA THR A 609 -2.70 15.10 -9.13
C THR A 609 -2.52 15.48 -7.67
N ALA A 610 -2.24 16.76 -7.37
CA ALA A 610 -2.08 17.25 -6.02
C ALA A 610 -3.37 17.05 -5.18
N HIS A 611 -4.53 17.33 -5.77
CA HIS A 611 -5.83 17.14 -5.11
C HIS A 611 -6.09 15.67 -4.76
N VAL A 612 -5.84 14.75 -5.71
CA VAL A 612 -6.06 13.32 -5.48
C VAL A 612 -5.05 12.75 -4.46
N VAL A 613 -3.79 13.19 -4.50
CA VAL A 613 -2.78 12.81 -3.50
C VAL A 613 -3.17 13.32 -2.11
N ALA A 614 -3.68 14.55 -2.00
CA ALA A 614 -4.18 15.09 -0.74
C ALA A 614 -5.38 14.29 -0.20
N ALA A 615 -6.30 13.86 -1.07
CA ALA A 615 -7.44 13.02 -0.70
C ALA A 615 -7.02 11.63 -0.19
N ILE A 616 -5.89 11.08 -0.66
CA ILE A 616 -5.34 9.79 -0.20
C ILE A 616 -4.53 9.96 1.10
N GLY A 617 -3.82 11.08 1.23
CA GLY A 617 -2.96 11.40 2.38
C GLY A 617 -3.71 11.93 3.61
N ALA A 618 -4.96 12.37 3.46
CA ALA A 618 -5.80 12.79 4.57
C ALA A 618 -6.00 11.61 5.55
N LYS A 619 -5.46 11.75 6.78
CA LYS A 619 -5.74 10.80 7.86
C LYS A 619 -7.26 10.79 8.15
N PRO A 620 -7.86 9.60 8.33
CA PRO A 620 -9.28 9.48 8.65
C PRO A 620 -9.64 10.10 10.00
#